data_AF-A0A9D7X6Q8-F1
#
_entry.id   AF-A0A9D7X6Q8-F1
#
_cell.length_a   1.000
_cell.length_b   1.000
_cell.length_c   1.000
_cell.angle_alpha   90.00
_cell.angle_beta   90.00
_cell.angle_gamma   90.00
#
_symmetry.space_group_name_H-M   'P 1'
#
loop_
_entity.id
_entity.type
_entity.pdbx_description
1 polymer ?
#
loop_
_entity_poly.entity_id
_entity_poly.type
_entity_poly.pdbx_seq_one_letter_code
_entity_poly.pdbx_strand_id
1 'polypeptide(L)'
;MKTLKAALAASAITFATLGPALAATDDVEARIMASRAVIKDFFGSLKGELVDALTNGGPVNAIGVCNTQAPAIADAHSKAKGWGIARTSLKLRNQANAPDEWETQVLNEFEARKAKGEDTSKMEFAEVIETGGKKEFRYMKAIPTDEKPCLACHGGNISEEVA
;
A
#
# COMPACT_ATOMS: atom_id res chain seq x y z
N MET A 1 -80.13 -5.15 -19.73
CA MET A 1 -78.72 -5.51 -19.53
C MET A 1 -77.90 -4.23 -19.63
N LYS A 2 -77.26 -3.80 -18.53
CA LYS A 2 -76.45 -2.57 -18.41
C LYS A 2 -74.99 -2.98 -18.22
N THR A 3 -74.03 -2.19 -18.74
CA THR A 3 -73.04 -1.45 -17.92
C THR A 3 -72.02 -0.68 -18.78
N LEU A 4 -71.85 0.61 -18.44
CA LEU A 4 -70.66 1.42 -18.70
C LEU A 4 -69.57 1.05 -17.68
N LYS A 5 -68.27 1.18 -18.02
CA LYS A 5 -67.21 1.51 -17.05
C LYS A 5 -66.13 2.41 -17.67
N ALA A 6 -65.62 3.28 -16.80
CA ALA A 6 -64.89 4.51 -17.05
C ALA A 6 -63.36 4.31 -17.26
N ALA A 7 -62.77 5.32 -17.90
CA ALA A 7 -61.33 5.55 -17.94
C ALA A 7 -60.82 6.06 -16.58
N LEU A 8 -59.68 5.53 -16.12
CA LEU A 8 -58.84 6.16 -15.11
C LEU A 8 -57.44 6.35 -15.70
N ALA A 9 -56.99 7.61 -15.69
CA ALA A 9 -55.63 8.00 -16.01
C ALA A 9 -54.67 7.47 -14.94
N ALA A 10 -53.66 6.70 -15.36
CA ALA A 10 -52.53 6.34 -14.51
C ALA A 10 -51.44 7.42 -14.66
N SER A 11 -51.25 8.21 -13.60
CA SER A 11 -50.07 9.08 -13.46
C SER A 11 -48.82 8.21 -13.36
N ALA A 12 -47.90 8.35 -14.30
CA ALA A 12 -46.57 7.78 -14.22
C ALA A 12 -45.75 8.59 -13.22
N ILE A 13 -45.59 8.07 -12.00
CA ILE A 13 -44.56 8.55 -11.07
C ILE A 13 -43.23 7.95 -11.56
N THR A 14 -42.45 8.77 -12.25
CA THR A 14 -41.07 8.46 -12.60
C THR A 14 -40.25 8.41 -11.32
N PHE A 15 -40.05 7.21 -10.78
CA PHE A 15 -39.02 6.98 -9.76
C PHE A 15 -37.65 7.17 -10.42
N ALA A 16 -37.03 8.32 -10.19
CA ALA A 16 -35.62 8.53 -10.52
C ALA A 16 -34.78 7.63 -9.60
N THR A 17 -34.40 6.45 -10.11
CA THR A 17 -33.39 5.61 -9.47
C THR A 17 -32.05 6.33 -9.53
N LEU A 18 -31.65 6.97 -8.44
CA LEU A 18 -30.25 7.33 -8.21
C LEU A 18 -29.45 6.03 -8.21
N GLY A 19 -28.65 5.83 -9.26
CA GLY A 19 -27.72 4.71 -9.40
C GLY A 19 -26.52 4.78 -8.44
N PRO A 20 -25.71 3.71 -8.40
CA PRO A 20 -25.01 3.24 -7.22
C PRO A 20 -23.68 3.98 -6.97
N ALA A 21 -23.72 5.11 -6.27
CA ALA A 21 -22.48 5.68 -5.70
C ALA A 21 -21.97 4.87 -4.48
N LEU A 22 -22.85 4.15 -3.77
CA LEU A 22 -22.51 3.41 -2.55
C LEU A 22 -21.67 2.15 -2.80
N ALA A 23 -21.90 1.43 -3.90
CA ALA A 23 -21.20 0.17 -4.16
C ALA A 23 -19.70 0.35 -4.50
N ALA A 24 -19.33 1.50 -5.08
CA ALA A 24 -17.94 1.79 -5.42
C ALA A 24 -17.09 2.18 -4.19
N THR A 25 -17.70 2.82 -3.20
CA THR A 25 -17.00 3.19 -1.95
C THR A 25 -16.77 1.98 -1.05
N ASP A 26 -17.72 1.04 -1.01
CA ASP A 26 -17.60 -0.19 -0.21
C ASP A 26 -16.48 -1.11 -0.72
N ASP A 27 -16.22 -1.12 -2.03
CA ASP A 27 -15.10 -1.87 -2.64
C ASP A 27 -13.73 -1.27 -2.29
N VAL A 28 -13.62 0.06 -2.20
CA VAL A 28 -12.34 0.75 -1.87
C VAL A 28 -11.94 0.52 -0.41
N GLU A 29 -12.85 0.67 0.55
CA GLU A 29 -12.52 0.43 1.97
C GLU A 29 -12.15 -1.04 2.21
N ALA A 30 -12.84 -1.98 1.56
CA ALA A 30 -12.49 -3.40 1.61
C ALA A 30 -11.07 -3.66 1.09
N ARG A 31 -10.68 -3.01 -0.02
CA ARG A 31 -9.31 -3.08 -0.57
C ARG A 31 -8.27 -2.47 0.35
N ILE A 32 -8.57 -1.36 1.03
CA ILE A 32 -7.69 -0.75 2.03
C ILE A 32 -7.47 -1.73 3.19
N MET A 33 -8.54 -2.32 3.73
CA MET A 33 -8.43 -3.31 4.81
C MET A 33 -7.60 -4.53 4.39
N ALA A 34 -7.83 -5.05 3.18
CA ALA A 34 -7.04 -6.15 2.62
C ALA A 34 -5.56 -5.76 2.47
N SER A 35 -5.28 -4.55 1.97
CA SER A 35 -3.92 -4.03 1.79
C SER A 35 -3.17 -3.91 3.12
N ARG A 36 -3.83 -3.38 4.16
CA ARG A 36 -3.26 -3.32 5.53
C ARG A 36 -2.87 -4.70 6.05
N ALA A 37 -3.70 -5.72 5.83
CA ALA A 37 -3.42 -7.08 6.26
C ALA A 37 -2.22 -7.67 5.50
N VAL A 38 -2.18 -7.53 4.18
CA VAL A 38 -1.09 -8.02 3.33
C VAL A 38 0.24 -7.34 3.65
N ILE A 39 0.25 -6.00 3.80
CA ILE A 39 1.46 -5.27 4.18
C ILE A 39 1.94 -5.68 5.58
N LYS A 40 1.03 -5.90 6.54
CA LYS A 40 1.39 -6.36 7.88
C LYS A 40 2.07 -7.72 7.85
N ASP A 41 1.52 -8.67 7.10
CA ASP A 41 2.10 -10.01 6.94
C ASP A 41 3.49 -9.92 6.29
N PHE A 42 3.59 -9.19 5.17
CA PHE A 42 4.84 -8.98 4.44
C PHE A 42 5.92 -8.34 5.31
N PHE A 43 5.60 -7.22 5.96
CA PHE A 43 6.55 -6.50 6.81
C PHE A 43 6.96 -7.32 8.04
N GLY A 44 6.04 -8.12 8.59
CA GLY A 44 6.35 -9.07 9.67
C GLY A 44 7.39 -10.11 9.27
N SER A 45 7.19 -10.78 8.14
CA SER A 45 8.17 -11.75 7.60
C SER A 45 9.53 -11.10 7.34
N LEU A 46 9.53 -9.93 6.70
CA LEU A 46 10.75 -9.20 6.38
C LEU A 46 11.51 -8.75 7.63
N LYS A 47 10.80 -8.22 8.63
CA LYS A 47 11.41 -7.76 9.89
C LYS A 47 11.98 -8.94 10.68
N GLY A 48 11.31 -10.10 10.67
CA GLY A 48 11.83 -11.32 11.29
C GLY A 48 13.17 -11.74 10.70
N GLU A 49 13.24 -11.87 9.37
CA GLU A 49 14.47 -12.25 8.66
C GLU A 49 15.61 -11.25 8.92
N LEU A 50 15.31 -9.95 8.95
CA LEU A 50 16.30 -8.91 9.29
C LEU A 50 16.83 -9.06 10.72
N VAL A 51 15.95 -9.27 11.69
CA VAL A 51 16.34 -9.43 13.09
C VAL A 51 17.18 -10.68 13.28
N ASP A 52 16.82 -11.79 12.63
CA ASP A 52 17.58 -13.03 12.69
C ASP A 52 18.97 -12.88 12.06
N ALA A 53 19.06 -12.22 10.90
CA ALA A 53 20.34 -11.98 10.23
C ALA A 53 21.27 -11.06 11.05
N LEU A 54 20.71 -10.02 11.67
CA LEU A 54 21.46 -9.13 12.56
C LEU A 54 21.94 -9.85 13.81
N THR A 55 21.10 -10.71 14.40
CA THR A 55 21.44 -11.45 15.63
C THR A 55 22.54 -12.48 15.38
N ASN A 56 22.50 -13.17 14.24
CA ASN A 56 23.40 -14.30 13.97
C ASN A 56 24.66 -13.93 13.19
N GLY A 57 24.69 -12.78 12.51
CA GLY A 57 25.82 -12.40 11.65
C GLY A 57 26.13 -10.90 11.59
N GLY A 58 25.44 -10.08 12.37
CA GLY A 58 25.65 -8.63 12.40
C GLY A 58 25.21 -7.89 11.14
N PRO A 59 25.45 -6.56 11.10
CA PRO A 59 24.99 -5.68 10.02
C PRO A 59 25.46 -6.06 8.61
N VAL A 60 26.71 -6.53 8.45
CA VAL A 60 27.27 -6.91 7.14
C VAL A 60 26.54 -8.11 6.56
N ASN A 61 26.29 -9.15 7.35
CA ASN A 61 25.50 -10.30 6.93
C ASN A 61 24.04 -9.89 6.62
N ALA A 62 23.46 -9.02 7.45
CA ALA A 62 22.10 -8.53 7.26
C ALA A 62 21.92 -7.75 5.94
N ILE A 63 22.96 -7.09 5.41
CA ILE A 63 22.90 -6.45 4.09
C ILE A 63 22.69 -7.48 2.98
N GLY A 64 23.41 -8.60 3.00
CA GLY A 64 23.27 -9.68 2.02
C GLY A 64 21.84 -10.23 2.02
N VAL A 65 21.32 -10.52 3.21
CA VAL A 65 19.93 -10.94 3.43
C VAL A 65 18.93 -9.91 2.91
N CYS A 66 19.14 -8.61 3.17
CA CYS A 66 18.25 -7.56 2.67
C CYS A 66 18.22 -7.48 1.14
N ASN A 67 19.32 -7.82 0.45
CA ASN A 67 19.40 -7.78 -1.00
C ASN A 67 18.71 -9.00 -1.65
N THR A 68 18.89 -10.19 -1.07
CA THR A 68 18.39 -11.46 -1.65
C THR A 68 17.03 -11.86 -1.12
N GLN A 69 16.83 -11.82 0.20
CA GLN A 69 15.62 -12.34 0.85
C GLN A 69 14.47 -11.36 0.74
N ALA A 70 14.71 -10.04 0.78
CA ALA A 70 13.61 -9.08 0.73
C ALA A 70 12.80 -9.13 -0.58
N PRO A 71 13.42 -9.21 -1.78
CA PRO A 71 12.68 -9.44 -3.02
C PRO A 71 11.95 -10.79 -3.03
N ALA A 72 12.58 -11.87 -2.52
CA ALA A 72 11.97 -13.19 -2.47
C ALA A 72 10.73 -13.24 -1.56
N ILE A 73 10.78 -12.57 -0.41
CA ILE A 73 9.65 -12.44 0.52
C ILE A 73 8.53 -11.63 -0.15
N ALA A 74 8.84 -10.53 -0.83
CA ALA A 74 7.85 -9.74 -1.56
C ALA A 74 7.14 -10.59 -2.62
N ASP A 75 7.90 -11.31 -3.46
CA ASP A 75 7.38 -12.23 -4.47
C ASP A 75 6.48 -13.32 -3.90
N ALA A 76 6.88 -13.92 -2.77
CA ALA A 76 6.11 -14.97 -2.11
C ALA A 76 4.75 -14.46 -1.61
N HIS A 77 4.74 -13.30 -0.94
CA HIS A 77 3.50 -12.66 -0.49
C HIS A 77 2.64 -12.22 -1.67
N SER A 78 3.26 -11.70 -2.74
CA SER A 78 2.56 -11.31 -3.96
C SER A 78 1.83 -12.48 -4.60
N LYS A 79 2.50 -13.61 -4.78
CA LYS A 79 1.92 -14.85 -5.35
C LYS A 79 0.83 -15.42 -4.44
N ALA A 80 1.04 -15.43 -3.14
CA ALA A 80 0.10 -16.03 -2.19
C ALA A 80 -1.19 -15.22 -2.04
N LYS A 81 -1.13 -13.88 -2.16
CA LYS A 81 -2.26 -12.99 -1.90
C LYS A 81 -2.88 -12.40 -3.17
N GLY A 82 -2.21 -12.54 -4.32
CA GLY A 82 -2.67 -11.96 -5.60
C GLY A 82 -2.47 -10.45 -5.71
N TRP A 83 -1.56 -9.88 -4.92
CA TRP A 83 -1.25 -8.45 -4.90
C TRP A 83 0.16 -8.17 -5.45
N GLY A 84 0.36 -7.05 -6.15
CA GLY A 84 1.71 -6.52 -6.35
C GLY A 84 2.22 -5.90 -5.06
N ILE A 85 3.30 -6.43 -4.49
CA ILE A 85 3.87 -5.96 -3.23
C ILE A 85 5.33 -5.61 -3.50
N ALA A 86 5.70 -4.38 -3.18
CA ALA A 86 7.06 -3.88 -3.33
C ALA A 86 7.40 -2.91 -2.21
N ARG A 87 8.68 -2.57 -2.10
CA ARG A 87 9.16 -1.46 -1.28
C ARG A 87 9.88 -0.47 -2.17
N THR A 88 9.70 0.80 -1.89
CA THR A 88 10.32 1.90 -2.63
C THR A 88 10.81 2.98 -1.65
N SER A 89 11.63 3.92 -2.13
CA SER A 89 12.12 5.05 -1.35
C SER A 89 12.64 6.17 -2.24
N LEU A 90 12.61 7.40 -1.74
CA LEU A 90 13.34 8.52 -2.34
C LEU A 90 14.86 8.39 -2.17
N LYS A 91 15.33 7.54 -1.24
CA LYS A 91 16.76 7.27 -0.99
C LYS A 91 17.02 5.77 -1.14
N LEU A 92 17.42 5.36 -2.34
CA LEU A 92 17.54 3.96 -2.73
C LEU A 92 18.82 3.32 -2.22
N ARG A 93 18.68 2.14 -1.59
CA ARG A 93 19.81 1.19 -1.46
C ARG A 93 19.90 0.28 -2.68
N ASN A 94 18.76 -0.22 -3.14
CA ASN A 94 18.65 -1.07 -4.33
C ASN A 94 17.96 -0.26 -5.44
N GLN A 95 18.62 -0.13 -6.59
CA GLN A 95 18.09 0.61 -7.74
C GLN A 95 16.83 -0.04 -8.34
N ALA A 96 16.64 -1.35 -8.15
CA ALA A 96 15.41 -2.03 -8.56
C ALA A 96 14.15 -1.58 -7.79
N ASN A 97 14.34 -0.86 -6.66
CA ASN A 97 13.25 -0.29 -5.87
C ASN A 97 12.98 1.18 -6.21
N ALA A 98 13.47 1.68 -7.36
CA ALA A 98 13.22 3.04 -7.77
C ALA A 98 11.71 3.31 -7.90
N PRO A 99 11.20 4.40 -7.31
CA PRO A 99 9.78 4.70 -7.39
C PRO A 99 9.36 5.05 -8.81
N ASP A 100 8.15 4.64 -9.19
CA ASP A 100 7.48 5.23 -10.35
C ASP A 100 6.97 6.66 -10.06
N GLU A 101 6.29 7.27 -11.03
CA GLU A 101 5.78 8.64 -10.90
C GLU A 101 4.74 8.77 -9.77
N TRP A 102 3.82 7.81 -9.65
CA TRP A 102 2.80 7.81 -8.60
C TRP A 102 3.43 7.62 -7.23
N GLU A 103 4.36 6.66 -7.10
CA GLU A 103 5.08 6.41 -5.86
C GLU A 103 5.90 7.62 -5.42
N THR A 104 6.54 8.30 -6.37
CA THR A 104 7.31 9.52 -6.10
C THR A 104 6.40 10.63 -5.56
N GLN A 105 5.20 10.80 -6.14
CA GLN A 105 4.23 11.79 -5.67
C GLN A 105 3.78 11.50 -4.23
N VAL A 106 3.38 10.25 -3.95
CA VAL A 106 2.92 9.83 -2.61
C VAL A 106 4.05 9.95 -1.57
N LEU A 107 5.27 9.56 -1.92
CA LEU A 107 6.43 9.68 -1.03
C LEU A 107 6.73 11.15 -0.68
N ASN A 108 6.62 12.07 -1.64
CA ASN A 108 6.80 13.49 -1.39
C ASN A 108 5.68 14.07 -0.52
N GLU A 109 4.43 13.58 -0.69
CA GLU A 109 3.32 13.94 0.20
C GLU A 109 3.60 13.50 1.64
N PHE A 110 4.07 12.26 1.83
CA PHE A 110 4.44 11.75 3.15
C PHE A 110 5.56 12.58 3.79
N GLU A 111 6.60 12.98 3.04
CA GLU A 111 7.64 13.86 3.58
C GLU A 111 7.09 15.25 3.97
N ALA A 112 6.19 15.82 3.18
CA ALA A 112 5.54 17.09 3.52
C ALA A 112 4.64 16.98 4.76
N ARG A 113 3.91 15.87 4.92
CA ARG A 113 3.07 15.59 6.11
C ARG A 113 3.92 15.36 7.35
N LYS A 114 5.01 14.61 7.23
CA LYS A 114 6.01 14.40 8.29
C LYS A 114 6.65 15.70 8.74
N ALA A 115 6.99 16.59 7.81
CA ALA A 115 7.52 17.92 8.14
C ALA A 115 6.53 18.79 8.93
N LYS A 116 5.23 18.53 8.82
CA LYS A 116 4.17 19.17 9.61
C LYS A 116 3.91 18.49 10.95
N GLY A 117 4.67 17.46 11.31
CA GLY A 117 4.56 16.75 12.59
C GLY A 117 3.50 15.65 12.63
N GLU A 118 2.97 15.23 11.48
CA GLU A 118 2.06 14.08 11.45
C GLU A 118 2.81 12.77 11.78
N ASP A 119 2.14 11.89 12.52
CA ASP A 119 2.66 10.59 12.92
C ASP A 119 2.83 9.66 11.70
N THR A 120 4.09 9.41 11.34
CA THR A 120 4.45 8.56 10.20
C THR A 120 3.89 7.14 10.26
N SER A 121 3.64 6.60 11.46
CA SER A 121 3.08 5.24 11.61
C SER A 121 1.62 5.14 11.12
N LYS A 122 0.92 6.29 11.05
CA LYS A 122 -0.46 6.43 10.61
C LYS A 122 -0.59 6.84 9.14
N MET A 123 0.50 7.20 8.49
CA MET A 123 0.46 7.61 7.08
C MET A 123 0.23 6.41 6.17
N GLU A 124 -0.85 6.52 5.40
CA GLU A 124 -1.18 5.66 4.29
C GLU A 124 -1.89 6.50 3.21
N PHE A 125 -1.88 6.00 1.99
CA PHE A 125 -2.52 6.61 0.84
C PHE A 125 -3.10 5.49 -0.04
N ALA A 126 -4.31 5.69 -0.56
CA ALA A 126 -4.98 4.75 -1.43
C ALA A 126 -5.67 5.49 -2.57
N GLU A 127 -5.56 4.97 -3.77
CA GLU A 127 -6.15 5.58 -4.96
C GLU A 127 -6.54 4.51 -5.98
N VAL A 128 -7.59 4.78 -6.76
CA VAL A 128 -7.89 4.03 -7.97
C VAL A 128 -7.44 4.87 -9.15
N ILE A 129 -6.35 4.47 -9.79
CA ILE A 129 -5.85 5.10 -11.01
C ILE A 129 -6.50 4.46 -12.23
N GLU A 130 -6.71 5.24 -13.29
CA GLU A 130 -7.24 4.73 -14.56
C GLU A 130 -6.21 4.96 -15.68
N THR A 131 -5.69 3.86 -16.22
CA THR A 131 -4.66 3.88 -17.27
C THR A 131 -5.13 3.05 -18.45
N GLY A 132 -5.33 3.68 -19.61
CA GLY A 132 -5.75 2.98 -20.83
C GLY A 132 -7.11 2.27 -20.69
N GLY A 133 -8.04 2.87 -19.95
CA GLY A 133 -9.38 2.30 -19.68
C GLY A 133 -9.39 1.14 -18.69
N LYS A 134 -8.26 0.84 -18.04
CA LYS A 134 -8.18 -0.12 -16.94
C LYS A 134 -8.04 0.62 -15.63
N LYS A 135 -8.85 0.23 -14.65
CA LYS A 135 -8.76 0.71 -13.28
C LYS A 135 -7.78 -0.15 -12.49
N GLU A 136 -6.87 0.49 -11.78
CA GLU A 136 -5.90 -0.14 -10.89
C GLU A 136 -6.03 0.51 -9.51
N PHE A 137 -6.22 -0.30 -8.48
CA PHE A 137 -6.17 0.16 -7.10
C PHE A 137 -4.74 0.08 -6.60
N ARG A 138 -4.21 1.20 -6.08
CA ARG A 138 -2.89 1.29 -5.47
C ARG A 138 -3.00 1.76 -4.04
N TYR A 139 -2.14 1.21 -3.18
CA TYR A 139 -2.08 1.52 -1.77
C TYR A 139 -0.61 1.61 -1.33
N MET A 140 -0.28 2.66 -0.57
CA MET A 140 1.05 2.83 0.01
C MET A 140 0.91 3.12 1.51
N LYS A 141 1.73 2.45 2.30
CA LYS A 141 1.87 2.71 3.74
C LYS A 141 3.29 3.18 4.04
N ALA A 142 3.42 4.27 4.78
CA ALA A 142 4.73 4.75 5.22
C ALA A 142 5.37 3.74 6.19
N ILE A 143 6.69 3.57 6.05
CA ILE A 143 7.49 2.75 6.95
C ILE A 143 8.28 3.69 7.87
N PRO A 144 7.90 3.83 9.15
CA PRO A 144 8.69 4.59 10.10
C PRO A 144 10.06 3.92 10.29
N THR A 145 11.11 4.73 10.46
CA THR A 145 12.45 4.22 10.70
C THR A 145 12.67 4.08 12.21
N ASP A 146 12.74 2.85 12.69
CA ASP A 146 13.06 2.56 14.10
C ASP A 146 14.58 2.71 14.34
N GLU A 147 15.00 3.12 15.56
CA GLU A 147 16.42 3.16 15.94
C GLU A 147 17.11 1.80 15.74
N LYS A 148 16.42 0.72 16.12
CA LYS A 148 16.80 -0.66 15.83
C LYS A 148 15.58 -1.42 15.30
N PRO A 149 15.71 -2.27 14.28
CA PRO A 149 16.93 -2.65 13.58
C PRO A 149 17.34 -1.72 12.42
N CYS A 150 16.54 -0.72 12.06
CA CYS A 150 16.67 -0.02 10.77
C CYS A 150 17.96 0.80 10.66
N LEU A 151 18.31 1.59 11.68
CA LEU A 151 19.48 2.47 11.62
C LEU A 151 20.82 1.75 11.76
N ALA A 152 20.82 0.42 11.97
CA ALA A 152 22.04 -0.39 11.92
C ALA A 152 22.75 -0.31 10.55
N CYS A 153 21.98 -0.14 9.46
CA CYS A 153 22.50 -0.05 8.09
C CYS A 153 21.92 1.12 7.26
N HIS A 154 21.00 1.92 7.83
CA HIS A 154 20.33 3.05 7.15
C HIS A 154 20.61 4.41 7.79
N GLY A 155 21.46 4.48 8.82
CA GLY A 155 21.78 5.71 9.53
C GLY A 155 22.85 6.54 8.83
N GLY A 156 22.94 7.83 9.19
CA GLY A 156 24.04 8.70 8.74
C GLY A 156 25.40 8.38 9.39
N ASN A 157 25.40 7.63 10.49
CA ASN A 157 26.59 7.20 11.24
C ASN A 157 26.62 5.67 11.32
N ILE A 158 26.94 5.02 10.20
CA ILE A 158 27.19 3.57 10.12
C ILE A 158 28.71 3.30 10.13
N SER A 159 29.13 2.11 10.55
CA SER A 159 30.55 1.74 10.53
C SER A 159 31.08 1.66 9.10
N GLU A 160 32.39 1.84 8.92
CA GLU A 160 33.06 1.74 7.62
C GLU A 160 32.84 0.38 6.94
N GLU A 161 32.67 -0.69 7.72
CA GLU A 161 32.35 -2.03 7.21
C GLU A 161 30.93 -2.15 6.61
N VAL A 162 30.03 -1.22 6.95
CA VAL A 162 28.61 -1.21 6.58
C VAL A 162 28.31 -0.12 5.55
N ALA A 163 29.12 0.94 5.51
CA ALA A 163 29.00 2.11 4.63
C ALA A 163 29.21 1.77 3.16
#